data_AF-A0A8J7KAG9-F1
#
_entry.id   AF-A0A8J7KAG9-F1
#
_cell.length_a   1.000
_cell.length_b   1.000
_cell.length_c   1.000
_cell.angle_alpha   90.00
_cell.angle_beta   90.00
_cell.angle_gamma   90.00
#
_symmetry.space_group_name_H-M   'P 1'
#
loop_
_entity.id
_entity.type
_entity.pdbx_description
1 polymer ?
#
loop_
_entity_poly.entity_id
_entity_poly.type
_entity_poly.pdbx_seq_one_letter_code
_entity_poly.pdbx_strand_id
1 'polypeptide(L)'
;MTARKRTRFDTLLATFDAFYLALAALPDERIREEARRYGQTKQQTEQWLSEKKVTRGQLAEGWLQGLREIPEGFGGYPCAIRPQVIAAYYAALEQEYPQFLEQEAAKLQKVLNRGKIRTEREYYLIRNLVDQLEGKPEHKERLCRYYTLLEHFESR
;
A
#
# COMPACT_ATOMS: atom_id res chain seq x y z
N MET A 1 -30.72 -3.49 16.28
CA MET A 1 -29.33 -3.98 16.38
C MET A 1 -28.43 -2.89 15.84
N THR A 2 -27.65 -2.22 16.69
CA THR A 2 -26.74 -1.15 16.26
C THR A 2 -25.58 -1.79 15.49
N ALA A 3 -25.42 -1.46 14.21
CA ALA A 3 -24.28 -1.94 13.43
C ALA A 3 -22.99 -1.56 14.16
N ARG A 4 -22.15 -2.54 14.48
CA ARG A 4 -20.86 -2.30 15.14
C ARG A 4 -20.03 -1.40 14.24
N LYS A 5 -19.64 -0.22 14.74
CA LYS A 5 -18.78 0.70 13.99
C LYS A 5 -17.49 -0.02 13.61
N ARG A 6 -17.18 -0.05 12.31
CA ARG A 6 -15.98 -0.67 11.76
C ARG A 6 -14.75 -0.06 12.44
N THR A 7 -13.89 -0.90 13.00
CA THR A 7 -12.64 -0.45 13.62
C THR A 7 -11.57 -0.23 12.55
N ARG A 8 -10.48 0.45 12.90
CA ARG A 8 -9.32 0.60 12.01
C ARG A 8 -8.75 -0.77 11.59
N PHE A 9 -8.72 -1.74 12.52
CA PHE A 9 -8.32 -3.10 12.21
C PHE A 9 -9.28 -3.76 11.19
N ASP A 10 -10.61 -3.61 11.35
CA ASP A 10 -11.58 -4.15 10.36
C ASP A 10 -11.41 -3.49 8.99
N THR A 11 -11.04 -2.22 8.97
CA THR A 11 -10.80 -1.46 7.73
C THR A 11 -9.57 -2.00 7.01
N LEU A 12 -8.47 -2.15 7.74
CA LEU A 12 -7.24 -2.74 7.21
C LEU A 12 -7.46 -4.17 6.74
N LEU A 13 -8.05 -5.02 7.58
CA LEU A 13 -8.26 -6.43 7.24
C LEU A 13 -9.06 -6.59 5.94
N ALA A 14 -10.16 -5.86 5.76
CA ALA A 14 -10.90 -5.99 4.51
C ALA A 14 -10.22 -5.31 3.30
N THR A 15 -9.37 -4.28 3.52
CA THR A 15 -8.51 -3.75 2.44
C THR A 15 -7.56 -4.83 1.94
N PHE A 16 -6.91 -5.55 2.85
CA PHE A 16 -6.04 -6.67 2.50
C PHE A 16 -6.80 -7.84 1.88
N ASP A 17 -7.99 -8.17 2.38
CA ASP A 17 -8.86 -9.19 1.77
C ASP A 17 -9.19 -8.83 0.31
N ALA A 18 -9.61 -7.58 0.04
CA ALA A 18 -9.91 -7.12 -1.31
C ALA A 18 -8.67 -7.17 -2.22
N PHE A 19 -7.52 -6.73 -1.70
CA PHE A 19 -6.25 -6.76 -2.43
C PHE A 19 -5.83 -8.19 -2.81
N TYR A 20 -5.78 -9.11 -1.83
CA TYR A 20 -5.32 -10.48 -2.09
C TYR A 20 -6.34 -11.32 -2.85
N LEU A 21 -7.64 -11.00 -2.76
CA LEU A 21 -8.66 -11.57 -3.65
C LEU A 21 -8.40 -11.18 -5.11
N ALA A 22 -8.07 -9.92 -5.38
CA ALA A 22 -7.71 -9.46 -6.71
C ALA A 22 -6.41 -10.10 -7.21
N LEU A 23 -5.40 -10.27 -6.35
CA LEU A 23 -4.16 -10.97 -6.69
C LEU A 23 -4.39 -12.44 -7.06
N ALA A 24 -5.27 -13.15 -6.33
CA ALA A 24 -5.58 -14.55 -6.62
C ALA A 24 -6.19 -14.77 -8.02
N ALA A 25 -6.80 -13.74 -8.61
CA ALA A 25 -7.36 -13.77 -9.96
C ALA A 25 -6.31 -13.56 -11.07
N LEU A 26 -5.09 -13.15 -10.73
CA LEU A 26 -4.02 -12.95 -11.71
C LEU A 26 -3.46 -14.30 -12.21
N PRO A 27 -3.00 -14.38 -13.47
CA PRO A 27 -2.52 -15.63 -14.05
C PRO A 27 -1.11 -16.04 -13.57
N ASP A 28 -0.43 -15.21 -12.78
CA ASP A 28 0.92 -15.45 -12.28
C ASP A 28 0.92 -16.33 -11.02
N GLU A 29 1.61 -17.48 -11.07
CA GLU A 29 1.59 -18.44 -9.96
C GLU A 29 2.28 -17.91 -8.70
N ARG A 30 3.32 -17.07 -8.81
CA ARG A 30 4.00 -16.49 -7.64
C ARG A 30 3.06 -15.55 -6.91
N ILE A 31 2.30 -14.75 -7.66
CA ILE A 31 1.27 -13.87 -7.09
C ILE A 31 0.16 -14.68 -6.43
N ARG A 32 -0.29 -15.79 -7.04
CA ARG A 32 -1.28 -16.67 -6.43
C ARG A 32 -0.76 -17.34 -5.16
N GLU A 33 0.53 -17.70 -5.11
CA GLU A 33 1.15 -18.22 -3.90
C GLU A 33 1.15 -17.18 -2.79
N GLU A 34 1.49 -15.92 -3.08
CA GLU A 34 1.40 -14.82 -2.11
C GLU A 34 -0.03 -14.64 -1.57
N ALA A 35 -1.05 -14.72 -2.43
CA ALA A 35 -2.44 -14.67 -1.98
C ALA A 35 -2.83 -15.86 -1.08
N ARG A 36 -2.27 -17.06 -1.30
CA ARG A 36 -2.46 -18.21 -0.39
C ARG A 36 -1.75 -18.02 0.95
N ARG A 37 -0.53 -17.49 0.95
CA ARG A 37 0.24 -17.19 2.18
C ARG A 37 -0.50 -16.18 3.04
N TYR A 38 -1.11 -15.16 2.42
CA TYR A 38 -1.97 -14.22 3.13
C TYR A 38 -3.14 -14.92 3.87
N GLY A 39 -3.77 -15.92 3.25
CA GLY A 39 -4.82 -16.71 3.91
C GLY A 39 -4.35 -17.37 5.21
N GLN A 40 -3.11 -17.84 5.26
CA GLN A 40 -2.50 -18.41 6.47
C GLN A 40 -2.22 -17.31 7.52
N THR A 41 -1.69 -16.16 7.10
CA THR A 41 -1.47 -15.00 7.99
C THR A 41 -2.77 -14.52 8.62
N LYS A 42 -3.87 -14.51 7.85
CA LYS A 42 -5.20 -14.14 8.35
C LYS A 42 -5.69 -15.13 9.42
N GLN A 43 -5.63 -16.43 9.14
CA GLN A 43 -5.99 -17.46 10.12
C GLN A 43 -5.17 -17.37 11.41
N GLN A 44 -3.86 -17.17 11.28
CA GLN A 44 -2.96 -16.98 12.42
C GLN A 44 -3.34 -15.75 13.25
N THR A 45 -3.72 -14.64 12.59
CA THR A 45 -4.16 -13.40 13.23
C THR A 45 -5.46 -13.60 14.00
N GLU A 46 -6.43 -14.30 13.42
CA GLU A 46 -7.69 -14.66 14.06
C GLU A 46 -7.46 -15.55 15.29
N GLN A 47 -6.54 -16.51 15.20
CA GLN A 47 -6.14 -17.34 16.33
C GLN A 47 -5.49 -16.53 17.46
N TRP A 48 -4.57 -15.63 17.16
CA TRP A 48 -3.95 -14.79 18.21
C TRP A 48 -4.94 -13.85 18.90
N LEU A 49 -5.96 -13.39 18.16
CA LEU A 49 -7.06 -12.60 18.72
C LEU A 49 -7.95 -13.43 19.66
N SER A 50 -8.29 -14.66 19.27
CA SER A 50 -9.13 -15.55 20.10
C SER A 50 -8.40 -16.00 21.37
N GLU A 51 -7.11 -16.26 21.27
CA GLU A 51 -6.22 -16.61 22.39
C GLU A 51 -5.81 -15.39 23.24
N LYS A 52 -6.26 -14.17 22.88
CA LYS A 52 -5.92 -12.90 23.53
C LYS A 52 -4.40 -12.63 23.64
N LYS A 53 -3.59 -13.22 22.74
CA LYS A 53 -2.14 -12.99 22.66
C LYS A 53 -1.80 -11.60 22.17
N VAL A 54 -2.67 -11.01 21.34
CA VAL A 54 -2.54 -9.67 20.78
C VAL A 54 -3.87 -8.94 20.79
N THR A 55 -3.84 -7.62 20.86
CA THR A 55 -5.03 -6.78 20.69
C THR A 55 -5.20 -6.34 19.25
N ARG A 56 -6.44 -6.00 18.88
CA ARG A 56 -6.76 -5.43 17.56
C ARG A 56 -6.02 -4.11 17.29
N GLY A 57 -5.75 -3.33 18.33
CA GLY A 57 -4.98 -2.09 18.22
C GLY A 57 -3.51 -2.35 17.84
N GLN A 58 -2.87 -3.32 18.49
CA GLN A 58 -1.49 -3.71 18.18
C GLN A 58 -1.38 -4.24 16.74
N LEU A 59 -2.32 -5.08 16.32
CA LEU A 59 -2.36 -5.56 14.94
C LEU A 59 -2.59 -4.41 13.95
N ALA A 60 -3.49 -3.47 14.24
CA ALA A 60 -3.78 -2.38 13.32
C ALA A 60 -2.55 -1.55 12.92
N GLU A 61 -1.57 -1.35 13.82
CA GLU A 61 -0.33 -0.65 13.44
C GLU A 61 0.57 -1.49 12.54
N GLY A 62 0.74 -2.78 12.83
CA GLY A 62 1.52 -3.68 11.98
C GLY A 62 0.92 -3.85 10.58
N TRP A 63 -0.41 -4.01 10.50
CA TRP A 63 -1.13 -4.12 9.23
C TRP A 63 -1.08 -2.81 8.43
N LEU A 64 -1.15 -1.67 9.09
CA LEU A 64 -0.96 -0.37 8.43
C LEU A 64 0.46 -0.22 7.87
N GLN A 65 1.47 -0.68 8.60
CA GLN A 65 2.84 -0.68 8.11
C GLN A 65 2.94 -1.56 6.86
N GLY A 66 2.47 -2.81 6.93
CA GLY A 66 2.43 -3.71 5.78
C GLY A 66 1.70 -3.10 4.58
N LEU A 67 0.59 -2.40 4.80
CA LEU A 67 -0.17 -1.72 3.74
C LEU A 67 0.70 -0.71 2.97
N ARG A 68 1.58 0.03 3.67
CA ARG A 68 2.47 1.02 3.05
C ARG A 68 3.62 0.39 2.28
N GLU A 69 4.05 -0.79 2.73
CA GLU A 69 5.19 -1.52 2.17
C GLU A 69 4.79 -2.35 0.94
N ILE A 70 3.49 -2.56 0.68
CA ILE A 70 3.02 -3.33 -0.48
C ILE A 70 3.68 -2.88 -1.80
N PRO A 71 3.64 -1.59 -2.20
CA PRO A 71 4.23 -1.20 -3.49
C PRO A 71 5.73 -1.55 -3.62
N GLU A 72 6.50 -1.39 -2.54
CA GLU A 72 7.92 -1.74 -2.49
C GLU A 72 8.12 -3.25 -2.49
N GLY A 73 7.34 -3.99 -1.71
CA GLY A 73 7.41 -5.46 -1.62
C GLY A 73 7.15 -6.15 -2.96
N PHE A 74 6.37 -5.53 -3.85
CA PHE A 74 6.15 -6.01 -5.21
C PHE A 74 7.07 -5.36 -6.27
N GLY A 75 7.99 -4.48 -5.87
CA GLY A 75 8.90 -3.78 -6.78
C GLY A 75 9.83 -4.71 -7.58
N GLY A 76 10.16 -5.88 -7.02
CA GLY A 76 10.97 -6.92 -7.67
C GLY A 76 10.23 -7.82 -8.67
N TYR A 77 8.92 -7.65 -8.84
CA TYR A 77 8.14 -8.42 -9.80
C TYR A 77 8.36 -7.95 -11.24
N PRO A 78 8.17 -8.82 -12.25
CA PRO A 78 8.31 -8.45 -13.65
C PRO A 78 7.44 -7.25 -14.04
N CYS A 79 7.93 -6.43 -14.98
CA CYS A 79 7.22 -5.25 -15.48
C CYS A 79 5.81 -5.56 -16.04
N ALA A 80 5.56 -6.80 -16.49
CA ALA A 80 4.25 -7.22 -16.96
C ALA A 80 3.22 -7.40 -15.82
N ILE A 81 3.68 -7.72 -14.60
CA ILE A 81 2.83 -8.06 -13.45
C ILE A 81 2.68 -6.87 -12.50
N ARG A 82 3.76 -6.12 -12.28
CA ARG A 82 3.78 -4.99 -11.33
C ARG A 82 2.62 -4.00 -11.52
N PRO A 83 2.27 -3.54 -12.74
CA PRO A 83 1.13 -2.64 -12.92
C PRO A 83 -0.21 -3.23 -12.48
N GLN A 84 -0.41 -4.53 -12.65
CA GLN A 84 -1.64 -5.23 -12.26
C GLN A 84 -1.76 -5.31 -10.74
N VAL A 85 -0.65 -5.60 -10.05
CA VAL A 85 -0.57 -5.59 -8.58
C VAL A 85 -0.85 -4.20 -8.02
N ILE A 86 -0.20 -3.18 -8.58
CA ILE A 86 -0.40 -1.78 -8.14
C ILE A 86 -1.85 -1.34 -8.38
N ALA A 87 -2.45 -1.71 -9.52
CA ALA A 87 -3.86 -1.43 -9.78
C ALA A 87 -4.78 -2.11 -8.75
N ALA A 88 -4.54 -3.38 -8.41
CA ALA A 88 -5.29 -4.10 -7.38
C ALA A 88 -5.16 -3.44 -5.99
N TYR A 89 -3.96 -2.97 -5.64
CA TYR A 89 -3.70 -2.27 -4.39
C TYR A 89 -4.51 -0.97 -4.27
N TYR A 90 -4.48 -0.13 -5.31
CA TYR A 90 -5.25 1.12 -5.31
C TYR A 90 -6.76 0.87 -5.34
N ALA A 91 -7.24 -0.11 -6.11
CA ALA A 91 -8.66 -0.47 -6.13
C ALA A 91 -9.16 -0.91 -4.75
N ALA A 92 -8.38 -1.72 -4.03
CA ALA A 92 -8.69 -2.13 -2.66
C ALA A 92 -8.73 -0.93 -1.69
N LEU A 93 -7.79 0.02 -1.81
CA LEU A 93 -7.79 1.24 -1.01
C LEU A 93 -8.98 2.14 -1.29
N GLU A 94 -9.34 2.34 -2.56
CA GLU A 94 -10.50 3.14 -2.95
C GLU A 94 -11.81 2.55 -2.39
N GLN A 95 -11.93 1.23 -2.43
CA GLN A 95 -13.11 0.51 -1.93
C GLN A 95 -13.19 0.52 -0.40
N GLU A 96 -12.10 0.19 0.29
CA GLU A 96 -12.15 -0.17 1.71
C GLU A 96 -11.55 0.89 2.63
N TYR A 97 -10.61 1.71 2.15
CA TYR A 97 -9.91 2.69 2.99
C TYR A 97 -9.56 4.01 2.26
N PRO A 98 -10.54 4.72 1.67
CA PRO A 98 -10.28 5.92 0.86
C PRO A 98 -9.61 7.05 1.67
N GLN A 99 -9.86 7.12 2.98
CA GLN A 99 -9.23 8.12 3.86
C GLN A 99 -7.70 7.93 3.94
N PHE A 100 -7.19 6.72 3.70
CA PHE A 100 -5.75 6.50 3.61
C PHE A 100 -5.16 7.23 2.40
N LEU A 101 -5.81 7.16 1.24
CA LEU A 101 -5.39 7.85 0.02
C LEU A 101 -5.42 9.37 0.22
N GLU A 102 -6.47 9.90 0.84
CA GLU A 102 -6.57 11.33 1.18
C GLU A 102 -5.41 11.78 2.08
N GLN A 103 -5.05 10.97 3.09
CA GLN A 103 -3.94 11.26 3.99
C GLN A 103 -2.58 11.22 3.28
N GLU A 104 -2.36 10.26 2.40
CA GLU A 104 -1.13 10.17 1.62
C GLU A 104 -1.04 11.32 0.61
N ALA A 105 -2.14 11.71 -0.03
CA ALA A 105 -2.22 12.89 -0.89
C ALA A 105 -1.91 14.19 -0.12
N ALA A 106 -2.45 14.35 1.09
CA ALA A 106 -2.16 15.50 1.94
C ALA A 106 -0.67 15.55 2.36
N LYS A 107 -0.04 14.39 2.59
CA LYS A 107 1.41 14.32 2.87
C LYS A 107 2.22 14.67 1.63
N LEU A 108 1.86 14.14 0.47
CA LEU A 108 2.50 14.49 -0.80
C LEU A 108 2.48 16.00 -1.01
N GLN A 109 1.33 16.66 -0.85
CA GLN A 109 1.23 18.10 -0.99
C GLN A 109 2.16 18.86 -0.04
N LYS A 110 2.31 18.39 1.20
CA LYS A 110 3.28 18.96 2.14
C LYS A 110 4.73 18.80 1.68
N VAL A 111 5.08 17.65 1.09
CA VAL A 111 6.43 17.42 0.54
C VAL A 111 6.68 18.32 -0.66
N LEU A 112 5.71 18.42 -1.57
CA LEU A 112 5.80 19.25 -2.78
C LEU A 112 5.92 20.74 -2.44
N ASN A 113 5.06 21.26 -1.57
CA ASN A 113 5.12 22.66 -1.12
C ASN A 113 6.45 23.00 -0.46
N ARG A 114 7.06 22.02 0.21
CA ARG A 114 8.33 22.18 0.90
C ARG A 114 9.54 22.00 -0.01
N GLY A 115 9.38 21.34 -1.17
CA GLY A 115 10.45 21.09 -2.13
C GLY A 115 11.57 20.16 -1.64
N LYS A 116 11.38 19.39 -0.55
CA LYS A 116 12.38 18.42 -0.08
C LYS A 116 11.80 17.25 0.69
N ILE A 117 12.39 16.07 0.50
CA ILE A 117 12.17 14.85 1.28
C ILE A 117 12.99 14.92 2.58
N ARG A 118 12.40 14.49 3.70
CA ARG A 118 13.03 14.48 5.03
C ARG A 118 13.12 13.10 5.66
N THR A 119 12.27 12.17 5.25
CA THR A 119 12.20 10.83 5.83
C THR A 119 12.14 9.78 4.74
N GLU A 120 12.59 8.57 5.04
CA GLU A 120 12.47 7.41 4.15
C GLU A 120 11.00 7.17 3.74
N ARG A 121 10.07 7.39 4.65
CA ARG A 121 8.64 7.28 4.35
C ARG A 121 8.19 8.22 3.23
N GLU A 122 8.67 9.48 3.25
CA GLU A 122 8.35 10.43 2.19
C GLU A 122 9.05 10.06 0.87
N TYR A 123 10.24 9.47 0.94
CA TYR A 123 10.94 8.89 -0.21
C TYR A 123 10.12 7.77 -0.86
N TYR A 124 9.68 6.78 -0.09
CA TYR A 124 8.88 5.67 -0.60
C TYR A 124 7.53 6.12 -1.18
N LEU A 125 6.87 7.09 -0.55
CA LEU A 125 5.65 7.69 -1.09
C LEU A 125 5.88 8.25 -2.51
N ILE A 126 6.97 8.99 -2.72
CA ILE A 126 7.28 9.59 -4.04
C ILE A 126 7.71 8.52 -5.04
N ARG A 127 8.53 7.53 -4.63
CA ARG A 127 8.96 6.44 -5.51
C ARG A 127 7.78 5.63 -6.05
N ASN A 128 6.83 5.28 -5.17
CA ASN A 128 5.62 4.56 -5.56
C ASN A 128 4.76 5.35 -6.56
N LEU A 129 4.69 6.67 -6.40
CA LEU A 129 3.99 7.55 -7.34
C LEU A 129 4.72 7.65 -8.68
N VAL A 130 6.06 7.66 -8.68
CA VAL A 130 6.85 7.58 -9.91
C VAL A 130 6.52 6.29 -10.65
N ASP A 131 6.59 5.13 -9.99
CA ASP A 131 6.33 3.82 -10.62
C ASP A 131 4.91 3.73 -11.23
N GLN A 132 3.94 4.46 -10.68
CA GLN A 132 2.56 4.52 -11.20
C GLN A 132 2.40 5.43 -12.43
N LEU A 133 3.18 6.51 -12.49
CA LEU A 133 3.09 7.53 -13.52
C LEU A 133 4.12 7.33 -14.64
N GLU A 134 5.17 6.55 -14.38
CA GLU A 134 6.24 6.27 -15.34
C GLU A 134 5.67 5.62 -16.61
N GLY A 135 6.14 6.09 -17.76
CA GLY A 135 5.63 5.67 -19.07
C GLY A 135 4.35 6.38 -19.54
N LYS A 136 3.76 7.29 -18.76
CA LYS A 136 2.60 8.12 -19.14
C LYS A 136 3.02 9.54 -19.55
N PRO A 137 2.97 9.89 -20.85
CA PRO A 137 3.43 11.20 -21.33
C PRO A 137 2.74 12.40 -20.67
N GLU A 138 1.46 12.26 -20.33
CA GLU A 138 0.62 13.26 -19.67
C GLU A 138 1.09 13.64 -18.25
N HIS A 139 2.03 12.89 -17.68
CA HIS A 139 2.56 13.12 -16.34
C HIS A 139 4.03 13.56 -16.33
N LYS A 140 4.62 13.87 -17.49
CA LYS A 140 6.05 14.20 -17.62
C LYS A 140 6.52 15.31 -16.68
N GLU A 141 5.74 16.39 -16.53
CA GLU A 141 6.09 17.49 -15.63
C GLU A 141 6.06 17.08 -14.15
N ARG A 142 5.08 16.26 -13.75
CA ARG A 142 4.99 15.72 -12.38
C ARG A 142 6.14 14.76 -12.11
N LEU A 143 6.43 13.87 -13.04
CA LEU A 143 7.55 12.93 -12.96
C LEU A 143 8.89 13.66 -12.81
N CYS A 144 9.14 14.70 -13.61
CA CYS A 144 10.35 15.51 -13.50
C CYS A 144 10.52 16.09 -12.09
N ARG A 145 9.47 16.68 -11.52
CA ARG A 145 9.49 17.18 -10.13
C ARG A 145 9.75 16.07 -9.11
N TYR A 146 9.19 14.88 -9.31
CA TYR A 146 9.38 13.76 -8.40
C TYR A 146 10.81 13.21 -8.46
N TYR A 147 11.39 13.02 -9.65
CA TYR A 147 12.79 12.60 -9.78
C TYR A 147 13.74 13.60 -9.13
N THR A 148 13.54 14.91 -9.32
CA THR A 148 14.36 15.93 -8.65
C THR A 148 14.29 15.81 -7.11
N LEU A 149 13.13 15.51 -6.55
CA LEU A 149 12.99 15.30 -5.10
C LEU A 149 13.71 14.04 -4.62
N LEU A 150 13.68 12.96 -5.40
CA LEU A 150 14.36 11.70 -5.10
C LEU A 150 15.88 11.87 -5.17
N GLU A 151 16.41 12.44 -6.26
CA GLU A 151 17.83 12.71 -6.45
C GLU A 151 18.41 13.55 -5.30
N HIS A 152 17.72 14.62 -4.90
CA HIS A 152 18.14 15.46 -3.77
C HIS A 152 18.14 14.75 -2.41
N PHE A 153 17.42 13.65 -2.27
CA PHE A 153 17.40 12.85 -1.05
C PHE A 153 18.50 11.79 -1.06
N GLU A 154 18.68 11.13 -2.21
CA GLU A 154 19.72 10.11 -2.44
C GLU A 154 21.13 10.70 -2.43
N SER A 155 21.29 11.97 -2.81
CA SER A 155 22.59 12.67 -2.85
C SER A 155 23.05 13.26 -1.51
N ARG A 156 22.38 12.94 -0.40
CA ARG A 156 22.71 13.44 0.96
C ARG A 156 23.56 12.45 1.73
#